data_AF-A0A1Z5SEP2-F1
#
_entry.id   AF-A0A1Z5SEP2-F1
#
_cell.length_a   1.000
_cell.length_b   1.000
_cell.length_c   1.000
_cell.angle_alpha   90.00
_cell.angle_beta   90.00
_cell.angle_gamma   90.00
#
_symmetry.space_group_name_H-M   'P 1'
#
loop_
_entity.id
_entity.type
_entity.pdbx_description
1 polymer ?
#
loop_
_entity_poly.entity_id
_entity_poly.type
_entity_poly.pdbx_seq_one_letter_code
_entity_poly.pdbx_strand_id
1 'polypeptide(L)'
;MKIIIISILLLLCYTSYCQTQYDLNMEAKEAFQKADSELNIIYKKVIKLHSADSIFISNLKKSQRLWTQFRDAEMDMMYPDYGPLYPYGSVRPMCWSYYKESLTRERIKTLMQWIVGIDEGDVCRGTIPSK
;
A
#
# COMPACT_ATOMS: atom_id res chain seq x y z
N MET A 1 38.31 26.58 23.65
CA MET A 1 37.15 26.53 22.72
C MET A 1 37.25 25.38 21.71
N LYS A 2 38.35 25.18 20.97
CA LYS A 2 38.50 24.04 20.03
C LYS A 2 38.29 22.65 20.67
N ILE A 3 38.82 22.41 21.88
CA ILE A 3 38.65 21.13 22.59
C ILE A 3 37.19 20.89 23.00
N ILE A 4 36.49 21.94 23.46
CA ILE A 4 35.06 21.86 23.84
C ILE A 4 34.19 21.59 22.61
N ILE A 5 34.51 22.21 21.46
CA ILE A 5 33.82 21.99 20.19
C ILE A 5 34.03 20.54 19.71
N ILE A 6 35.25 19.99 19.85
CA ILE A 6 35.55 18.58 19.49
C ILE A 6 34.80 17.60 20.42
N SER A 7 34.70 17.90 21.73
CA SER A 7 33.95 17.07 22.68
C SER A 7 32.43 17.06 22.40
N ILE A 8 31.86 18.20 22.00
CA ILE A 8 30.45 18.29 21.61
C ILE A 8 30.18 17.55 20.29
N LEU A 9 31.11 17.61 19.33
CA LEU A 9 31.00 16.88 18.06
C LEU A 9 31.04 15.36 18.26
N LEU A 10 31.87 14.87 19.19
CA LEU A 10 31.93 13.44 19.55
C LEU A 10 30.66 12.95 20.25
N LEU A 11 29.98 13.80 21.05
CA LEU A 11 28.73 13.46 21.72
C LEU A 11 27.54 13.32 20.75
N LEU A 12 27.56 14.00 19.61
CA LEU A 12 26.54 13.91 18.56
C LEU A 12 26.62 12.62 17.72
N CYS A 13 27.71 11.86 17.81
CA CYS A 13 27.91 10.61 17.05
C CYS A 13 27.31 9.36 17.73
N TYR A 14 26.76 9.46 18.95
CA TYR A 14 26.29 8.29 19.71
C TYR A 14 24.83 7.90 19.46
N THR A 15 24.05 8.66 18.71
CA THR A 15 22.66 8.28 18.39
C THR A 15 22.60 7.51 17.07
N SER A 16 23.16 6.31 17.04
CA SER A 16 22.85 5.33 16.00
C SER A 16 21.59 4.57 16.42
N TYR A 17 20.47 4.81 15.74
CA TYR A 17 19.26 4.00 15.91
C TYR A 17 19.52 2.63 15.29
N CYS A 18 19.87 1.65 16.12
CA CYS A 18 19.94 0.26 15.69
C CYS A 18 18.52 -0.30 15.69
N GLN A 19 17.87 -0.33 14.51
CA GLN A 19 16.57 -1.00 14.35
C GLN A 19 16.79 -2.51 14.28
N THR A 20 15.98 -3.29 15.01
CA THR A 20 15.97 -4.74 14.85
C THR A 20 15.13 -5.15 13.63
N GLN A 21 15.35 -6.35 13.11
CA GLN A 21 14.49 -6.88 12.04
C GLN A 21 13.02 -7.00 12.49
N TYR A 22 12.78 -7.19 13.79
CA TYR A 22 11.44 -7.18 14.35
C TYR A 22 10.79 -5.79 14.21
N ASP A 23 11.51 -4.72 14.56
CA ASP A 23 11.02 -3.35 14.42
C ASP A 23 10.70 -3.03 12.96
N LEU A 24 11.60 -3.38 12.03
CA LEU A 24 11.39 -3.23 10.59
C LEU A 24 10.17 -4.01 10.07
N ASN A 25 9.96 -5.24 10.56
CA ASN A 25 8.79 -6.05 10.22
C ASN A 25 7.49 -5.39 10.71
N MET A 26 7.52 -4.78 11.90
CA MET A 26 6.36 -4.09 12.47
C MET A 26 6.04 -2.80 11.73
N GLU A 27 7.04 -1.97 11.44
CA GLU A 27 6.87 -0.74 10.66
C GLU A 27 6.29 -1.03 9.27
N ALA A 28 6.79 -2.06 8.57
CA ALA A 28 6.26 -2.48 7.28
C ALA A 28 4.80 -2.95 7.36
N LYS A 29 4.45 -3.69 8.41
CA LYS A 29 3.07 -4.13 8.66
C LYS A 29 2.13 -2.95 8.89
N GLU A 30 2.55 -1.97 9.70
CA GLU A 30 1.78 -0.75 9.97
C GLU A 30 1.59 0.09 8.70
N ALA A 31 2.62 0.22 7.87
CA ALA A 31 2.53 0.90 6.58
C ALA A 31 1.50 0.25 5.65
N PHE A 32 1.52 -1.09 5.54
CA PHE A 32 0.50 -1.84 4.81
C PHE A 32 -0.91 -1.61 5.39
N GLN A 33 -1.08 -1.69 6.72
CA GLN A 33 -2.38 -1.47 7.36
C GLN A 33 -2.92 -0.06 7.10
N LYS A 34 -2.05 0.95 7.09
CA LYS A 34 -2.41 2.32 6.73
C LYS A 34 -2.90 2.41 5.28
N ALA A 35 -2.19 1.78 4.34
CA ALA A 35 -2.62 1.73 2.94
C ALA A 35 -3.96 1.00 2.77
N ASP A 36 -4.18 -0.11 3.48
CA ASP A 36 -5.43 -0.87 3.39
C ASP A 36 -6.62 -0.07 3.98
N SER A 37 -6.40 0.66 5.07
CA SER A 37 -7.39 1.60 5.62
C SER A 37 -7.73 2.72 4.63
N GLU A 38 -6.71 3.32 4.00
CA GLU A 38 -6.89 4.34 2.97
C GLU A 38 -7.67 3.80 1.76
N LEU A 39 -7.34 2.60 1.29
CA LEU A 39 -8.09 1.93 0.22
C LEU A 39 -9.58 1.82 0.56
N ASN A 40 -9.90 1.42 1.80
CA ASN A 40 -11.29 1.31 2.25
C ASN A 40 -12.00 2.68 2.29
N ILE A 41 -11.30 3.74 2.69
CA ILE A 41 -11.84 5.11 2.68
C ILE A 41 -12.14 5.55 1.24
N ILE A 42 -11.19 5.38 0.33
CA ILE A 42 -11.33 5.74 -1.08
C ILE A 42 -12.46 4.94 -1.74
N TYR A 43 -12.51 3.63 -1.54
CA TYR A 43 -13.57 2.77 -2.05
C TYR A 43 -14.97 3.22 -1.58
N LYS A 44 -15.13 3.52 -0.28
CA LYS A 44 -16.40 4.06 0.26
C LYS A 44 -16.75 5.42 -0.35
N LYS A 45 -15.75 6.28 -0.59
CA LYS A 45 -15.95 7.58 -1.24
C LYS A 45 -16.44 7.42 -2.68
N VAL A 46 -15.88 6.50 -3.46
CA VAL A 46 -16.37 6.17 -4.82
C VAL A 46 -17.83 5.71 -4.75
N ILE A 47 -18.18 4.78 -3.86
CA ILE A 47 -19.57 4.32 -3.71
C ILE A 47 -20.52 5.48 -3.40
N LYS A 48 -20.12 6.39 -2.50
CA LYS A 48 -20.95 7.53 -2.11
C LYS A 48 -21.19 8.50 -3.27
N LEU A 49 -20.12 8.85 -4.00
CA LEU A 49 -20.19 9.77 -5.13
C LEU A 49 -21.06 9.23 -6.28
N HIS A 50 -21.01 7.91 -6.49
CA HIS A 50 -21.72 7.24 -7.59
C HIS A 50 -23.00 6.52 -7.12
N SER A 51 -23.57 6.93 -5.99
CA SER A 51 -24.68 6.23 -5.31
C SER A 51 -25.95 6.04 -6.14
N ALA A 52 -26.17 6.89 -7.15
CA ALA A 52 -27.30 6.78 -8.07
C ALA A 52 -27.09 5.70 -9.17
N ASP A 53 -25.86 5.32 -9.48
CA ASP A 53 -25.54 4.32 -10.51
C ASP A 53 -25.38 2.93 -9.89
N SER A 54 -26.52 2.26 -9.71
CA SER A 54 -26.57 0.91 -9.11
C SER A 54 -25.81 -0.15 -9.91
N ILE A 55 -25.75 -0.02 -11.25
CA ILE A 55 -25.06 -0.97 -12.13
C ILE A 55 -23.55 -0.81 -11.96
N PHE A 56 -23.04 0.43 -12.00
CA PHE A 56 -21.63 0.72 -11.72
C PHE A 56 -21.23 0.22 -10.33
N ILE A 57 -22.02 0.51 -9.30
CA ILE A 57 -21.70 0.08 -7.92
C ILE A 57 -21.65 -1.45 -7.81
N SER A 58 -22.57 -2.17 -8.46
CA SER A 58 -22.55 -3.64 -8.48
C SER A 58 -21.25 -4.17 -9.10
N ASN A 59 -20.85 -3.60 -10.24
CA ASN A 59 -19.61 -3.97 -10.92
C ASN A 59 -18.35 -3.55 -10.14
N LEU A 60 -18.35 -2.39 -9.49
CA LEU A 60 -17.27 -1.93 -8.61
C LEU A 60 -17.08 -2.89 -7.43
N LYS A 61 -18.16 -3.30 -6.76
CA LYS A 61 -18.13 -4.29 -5.67
C LYS A 61 -17.55 -5.62 -6.13
N LYS A 62 -17.95 -6.08 -7.32
CA LYS A 62 -17.42 -7.31 -7.94
C LYS A 62 -15.92 -7.17 -8.24
N SER A 63 -15.52 -6.08 -8.90
CA SER A 63 -14.13 -5.76 -9.22
C SER A 63 -13.26 -5.71 -7.96
N GLN A 64 -13.72 -5.02 -6.91
CA GLN A 64 -12.95 -4.88 -5.66
C GLN A 64 -12.76 -6.22 -4.95
N ARG A 65 -13.79 -7.09 -4.94
CA ARG A 65 -13.69 -8.44 -4.35
C ARG A 65 -12.69 -9.31 -5.10
N LEU A 66 -12.75 -9.30 -6.43
CA LEU A 66 -11.81 -10.04 -7.27
C LEU A 66 -10.39 -9.49 -7.14
N TRP A 67 -10.23 -8.17 -7.01
CA TRP A 67 -8.92 -7.57 -6.76
C TRP A 67 -8.31 -8.03 -5.44
N THR A 68 -9.10 -8.19 -4.36
CA THR A 68 -8.56 -8.74 -3.10
C THR A 68 -8.07 -10.18 -3.28
N GLN A 69 -8.83 -11.02 -4.00
CA GLN A 69 -8.42 -12.40 -4.32
C GLN A 69 -7.16 -12.43 -5.19
N PHE A 70 -7.09 -11.56 -6.20
CA PHE A 70 -5.89 -11.38 -7.01
C PHE A 70 -4.69 -10.97 -6.15
N ARG A 71 -4.84 -9.96 -5.27
CA ARG A 71 -3.76 -9.52 -4.37
C ARG A 71 -3.25 -10.68 -3.52
N ASP A 72 -4.14 -11.47 -2.94
CA ASP A 72 -3.74 -12.60 -2.11
C ASP A 72 -3.04 -13.69 -2.94
N ALA A 73 -3.56 -14.02 -4.14
CA ALA A 73 -2.91 -14.94 -5.07
C ALA A 73 -1.54 -14.45 -5.56
N GLU A 74 -1.39 -13.14 -5.78
CA GLU A 74 -0.12 -12.50 -6.16
C GLU A 74 0.91 -12.63 -5.03
N MET A 75 0.47 -12.50 -3.77
CA MET A 75 1.35 -12.73 -2.62
C MET A 75 1.81 -14.19 -2.53
N ASP A 76 0.90 -15.14 -2.76
CA ASP A 76 1.22 -16.57 -2.76
C ASP A 76 2.16 -16.94 -3.91
N MET A 77 2.00 -16.32 -5.08
CA MET A 77 2.91 -16.48 -6.22
C MET A 77 4.29 -15.86 -5.94
N MET A 78 4.33 -14.66 -5.35
CA MET A 78 5.58 -13.93 -5.08
C MET A 78 6.39 -14.58 -3.95
N TYR A 79 5.71 -15.13 -2.93
CA TYR A 79 6.34 -15.80 -1.80
C TYR A 79 5.76 -17.20 -1.54
N PRO A 80 5.92 -18.16 -2.49
CA PRO A 80 5.37 -19.50 -2.34
C PRO A 80 5.87 -20.18 -1.08
N ASP A 81 5.01 -20.98 -0.45
CA ASP A 81 5.40 -21.82 0.68
C ASP A 81 6.10 -23.10 0.20
N TYR A 82 7.41 -23.00 -0.03
CA TYR A 82 8.27 -24.14 -0.36
C TYR A 82 8.61 -25.01 0.87
N GLY A 83 7.99 -24.75 2.02
CA GLY A 83 8.25 -25.47 3.26
C GLY A 83 9.59 -25.10 3.92
N PRO A 84 10.02 -25.87 4.94
CA PRO A 84 11.15 -25.51 5.80
C PRO A 84 12.51 -25.52 5.08
N LEU A 85 12.59 -26.12 3.89
CA LEU A 85 13.83 -26.26 3.11
C LEU A 85 14.20 -24.98 2.35
N TYR A 86 13.30 -24.01 2.24
CA TYR A 86 13.56 -22.72 1.58
C TYR A 86 13.05 -21.53 2.42
N PRO A 87 13.70 -21.24 3.56
CA PRO A 87 13.27 -20.14 4.42
C PRO A 87 13.69 -18.78 3.84
N TYR A 88 12.72 -17.90 3.57
CA TYR A 88 12.94 -16.50 3.19
C TYR A 88 13.62 -15.63 4.28
N GLY A 89 13.94 -16.22 5.44
CA GLY A 89 14.59 -15.54 6.56
C GLY A 89 13.67 -14.62 7.35
N SER A 90 14.24 -13.97 8.38
CA SER A 90 13.53 -13.05 9.28
C SER A 90 13.01 -11.78 8.60
N VAL A 91 13.48 -11.50 7.37
CA VAL A 91 13.08 -10.37 6.53
C VAL A 91 11.76 -10.59 5.79
N ARG A 92 11.29 -11.85 5.68
CA ARG A 92 10.06 -12.21 4.94
C ARG A 92 8.84 -11.36 5.33
N PRO A 93 8.51 -11.15 6.62
CA PRO A 93 7.31 -10.37 6.99
C PRO A 93 7.37 -8.92 6.51
N MET A 94 8.56 -8.31 6.52
CA MET A 94 8.78 -6.96 5.99
C MET A 94 8.56 -6.93 4.46
N CYS A 95 9.24 -7.81 3.71
CA CYS A 95 9.10 -7.87 2.25
C CYS A 95 7.65 -8.19 1.82
N TRP A 96 7.00 -9.12 2.52
CA TRP A 96 5.58 -9.44 2.31
C TRP A 96 4.70 -8.20 2.50
N SER A 97 4.90 -7.46 3.59
CA SER A 97 4.09 -6.28 3.89
C SER A 97 4.33 -5.15 2.89
N TYR A 98 5.57 -4.88 2.50
CA TYR A 98 5.88 -3.85 1.50
C TYR A 98 5.28 -4.18 0.13
N TYR A 99 5.36 -5.43 -0.31
CA TYR A 99 4.77 -5.81 -1.59
C TYR A 99 3.23 -5.72 -1.56
N LYS A 100 2.62 -6.19 -0.47
CA LYS A 100 1.16 -6.07 -0.27
C LYS A 100 0.70 -4.62 -0.17
N GLU A 101 1.51 -3.73 0.42
CA GLU A 101 1.30 -2.29 0.42
C GLU A 101 1.34 -1.73 -1.00
N SER A 102 2.37 -2.06 -1.78
CA SER A 102 2.55 -1.57 -3.15
C SER A 102 1.33 -1.87 -4.02
N LEU A 103 0.86 -3.12 -4.05
CA LEU A 103 -0.37 -3.52 -4.76
C LEU A 103 -1.59 -2.72 -4.29
N THR A 104 -1.68 -2.47 -2.98
CA THR A 104 -2.78 -1.71 -2.37
C THR A 104 -2.75 -0.24 -2.80
N ARG A 105 -1.57 0.37 -2.87
CA ARG A 105 -1.36 1.75 -3.36
C ARG A 105 -1.71 1.88 -4.84
N GLU A 106 -1.36 0.90 -5.66
CA GLU A 106 -1.76 0.87 -7.07
C GLU A 106 -3.29 0.84 -7.22
N ARG A 107 -3.97 0.02 -6.41
CA ARG A 107 -5.44 -0.01 -6.42
C ARG A 107 -6.06 1.31 -5.98
N ILE A 108 -5.49 1.97 -4.98
CA ILE A 108 -5.91 3.33 -4.60
C ILE A 108 -5.80 4.27 -5.81
N LYS A 109 -4.67 4.26 -6.51
CA LYS A 109 -4.48 5.09 -7.71
C LYS A 109 -5.51 4.79 -8.80
N THR A 110 -5.85 3.52 -9.03
CA THR A 110 -6.93 3.13 -9.95
C THR A 110 -8.28 3.71 -9.50
N LEU A 111 -8.67 3.52 -8.23
CA LEU A 111 -9.97 3.99 -7.72
C LEU A 111 -10.09 5.51 -7.68
N MET A 112 -8.98 6.22 -7.47
CA MET A 112 -8.95 7.68 -7.43
C MET A 112 -9.41 8.33 -8.73
N GLN A 113 -9.34 7.63 -9.87
CA GLN A 113 -9.85 8.13 -11.14
C GLN A 113 -11.36 8.44 -11.08
N TRP A 114 -12.16 7.63 -10.37
CA TRP A 114 -13.59 7.87 -10.17
C TRP A 114 -13.92 8.98 -9.17
N ILE A 115 -12.90 9.56 -8.50
CA ILE A 115 -13.05 10.72 -7.61
C ILE A 115 -12.55 11.99 -8.29
N VAL A 116 -11.39 11.91 -8.95
CA VAL A 116 -10.72 13.06 -9.56
C VAL A 116 -11.25 13.35 -10.96
N GLY A 117 -11.68 12.32 -11.69
CA GLY A 117 -11.98 12.42 -13.11
C GLY A 117 -10.73 12.48 -13.98
N ILE A 118 -10.93 12.48 -15.30
CA ILE A 118 -9.89 12.64 -16.32
C ILE A 118 -10.24 13.78 -17.27
N ASP A 119 -9.26 14.26 -18.04
CA ASP A 119 -9.49 15.37 -18.96
C ASP A 119 -10.43 14.96 -20.11
N GLU A 120 -11.22 15.92 -20.61
CA GLU A 120 -12.13 15.67 -21.73
C GLU A 120 -11.38 15.22 -23.00
N GLY A 121 -12.04 14.41 -23.82
CA GLY A 121 -11.51 13.93 -25.11
C GLY A 121 -11.02 12.47 -25.10
N ASP A 122 -10.89 11.83 -23.94
CA ASP A 122 -10.72 10.38 -23.88
C ASP A 122 -12.07 9.67 -24.09
N VAL A 123 -12.29 9.19 -25.31
CA VAL A 123 -13.49 8.46 -25.70
C VAL A 123 -13.57 7.05 -25.07
N CYS A 124 -12.47 6.55 -24.51
CA CYS A 124 -12.38 5.25 -23.86
C CYS A 124 -12.54 5.32 -22.33
N ARG A 125 -12.93 6.47 -21.78
CA ARG A 125 -13.01 6.72 -20.33
C ARG A 125 -14.04 5.89 -19.56
N GLY A 126 -14.98 5.25 -20.26
CA GLY A 126 -16.05 4.47 -19.63
C GLY A 126 -16.85 5.29 -18.60
N THR A 127 -16.94 4.80 -17.37
CA THR A 127 -17.70 5.46 -16.29
C THR A 127 -16.90 6.49 -15.48
N ILE A 128 -15.64 6.76 -15.85
CA ILE A 128 -14.82 7.75 -15.15
C ILE A 128 -15.36 9.15 -15.47
N PRO A 129 -15.62 10.02 -14.48
CA PRO A 129 -16.06 11.40 -14.72
C PRO A 129 -15.03 12.20 -15.52
N SER A 130 -15.51 13.17 -16.30
CA SER A 130 -14.63 14.21 -16.84
C SER A 130 -14.34 15.26 -15.75
N LYS A 131 -13.15 15.86 -15.80
CA LYS A 131 -12.77 17.01 -14.95
C LYS A 131 -13.42 18.31 -15.42
#